data_AF-A0A1Q6LF87-F1
#
_entry.id   AF-A0A1Q6LF87-F1
#
_cell.length_a   1.000
_cell.length_b   1.000
_cell.length_c   1.000
_cell.angle_alpha   90.00
_cell.angle_beta   90.00
_cell.angle_gamma   90.00
#
_symmetry.space_group_name_H-M   'P 1'
#
loop_
_entity.id
_entity.type
_entity.pdbx_description
1 polymer ?
#
loop_
_entity_poly.entity_id
_entity_poly.type
_entity_poly.pdbx_seq_one_letter_code
_entity_poly.pdbx_strand_id
1 'polypeptide(L)'
;MITVNLFSEKPGEVNKFLSHFYNTNLELNTALKWNKQYANPVEMAEIIGTYIDNIDNYSLNMWISLDKDIYLHVTEHNADDIIKYLYERFPY
;
A
#
# COMPACT_ATOMS: atom_id res chain seq x y z
N MET A 1 -9.87 -5.64 -10.45
CA MET A 1 -9.30 -4.27 -10.46
C MET A 1 -8.15 -4.28 -9.48
N ILE A 2 -6.97 -3.82 -9.90
CA ILE A 2 -5.78 -3.87 -9.07
C ILE A 2 -5.79 -2.67 -8.12
N THR A 3 -5.74 -2.92 -6.81
CA THR A 3 -5.85 -1.85 -5.80
C THR A 3 -4.89 -2.03 -4.64
N VAL A 4 -4.42 -0.92 -4.10
CA VAL A 4 -3.87 -0.82 -2.75
C VAL A 4 -4.91 -0.18 -1.86
N ASN A 5 -5.08 -0.71 -0.66
CA ASN A 5 -6.00 -0.22 0.36
C ASN A 5 -5.24 -0.09 1.68
N LEU A 6 -5.25 1.12 2.24
CA LEU A 6 -4.64 1.45 3.53
C LEU A 6 -5.73 1.70 4.56
N PHE A 7 -5.52 1.19 5.78
CA PHE A 7 -6.44 1.35 6.90
C PHE A 7 -5.68 1.67 8.19
N SER A 8 -6.21 2.60 8.98
CA SER A 8 -5.76 2.86 10.34
C SER A 8 -6.96 3.03 11.27
N GLU A 9 -6.80 2.62 12.53
CA GLU A 9 -7.73 2.96 13.59
C GLU A 9 -7.43 4.34 14.21
N LYS A 10 -6.27 4.91 13.91
CA LYS A 10 -5.80 6.18 14.46
C LYS A 10 -5.88 7.29 13.39
N PRO A 11 -6.67 8.36 13.63
CA PRO A 11 -6.77 9.50 12.73
C PRO A 11 -5.40 10.09 12.41
N GLY A 12 -5.19 10.42 11.13
CA GLY A 12 -3.97 11.08 10.65
C GLY A 12 -2.82 10.14 10.28
N GLU A 13 -2.83 8.86 10.69
CA GLU A 13 -1.76 7.92 10.32
C GLU A 13 -1.72 7.66 8.80
N VAL A 14 -2.88 7.55 8.15
CA VAL A 14 -2.97 7.42 6.69
C VAL A 14 -2.35 8.63 6.01
N ASN A 15 -2.68 9.85 6.47
CA ASN A 15 -2.09 11.08 5.92
C ASN A 15 -0.58 11.13 6.16
N LYS A 16 -0.12 10.75 7.36
CA LYS A 16 1.29 10.76 7.74
C LYS A 16 2.13 9.86 6.83
N PHE A 17 1.68 8.63 6.58
CA PHE A 17 2.36 7.70 5.67
C PHE A 17 2.32 8.20 4.22
N LEU A 18 1.14 8.56 3.71
CA LEU A 18 1.03 8.98 2.32
C LEU A 18 1.76 10.31 2.06
N SER A 19 1.82 11.21 3.03
CA SER A 19 2.58 12.45 2.89
C SER A 19 4.08 12.21 2.89
N HIS A 20 4.55 11.21 3.65
CA HIS A 20 5.92 10.72 3.56
C HIS A 20 6.21 10.08 2.20
N PHE A 21 5.33 9.20 1.71
CA PHE A 21 5.48 8.51 0.43
C PHE A 21 5.49 9.47 -0.78
N TYR A 22 4.53 10.39 -0.85
CA TYR A 22 4.43 11.34 -1.98
C TYR A 22 5.27 12.61 -1.77
N ASN A 23 5.97 12.74 -0.64
CA ASN A 23 6.73 13.93 -0.25
C ASN A 23 5.90 15.24 -0.36
N THR A 24 4.62 15.18 0.00
CA THR A 24 3.68 16.31 -0.04
C THR A 24 2.54 16.09 0.94
N ASN A 25 2.02 17.16 1.55
CA ASN A 25 0.86 17.02 2.44
C ASN A 25 -0.41 16.75 1.62
N LEU A 26 -1.10 15.64 1.90
CA LEU A 26 -2.34 15.30 1.21
C LEU A 26 -3.60 15.86 1.88
N GLU A 27 -3.45 16.53 3.03
CA GLU A 27 -4.56 17.12 3.81
C GLU A 27 -5.65 16.10 4.22
N LEU A 28 -5.29 14.81 4.35
CA LEU A 28 -6.18 13.71 4.74
C LEU A 28 -6.28 13.54 6.26
N ASN A 29 -6.29 14.64 7.00
CA ASN A 29 -5.94 14.69 8.43
C ASN A 29 -6.75 13.74 9.34
N THR A 30 -7.98 13.39 8.97
CA THR A 30 -8.85 12.47 9.74
C THR A 30 -9.19 11.19 8.98
N ALA A 31 -8.63 10.98 7.79
CA ALA A 31 -8.91 9.80 6.99
C ALA A 31 -8.37 8.53 7.69
N LEU A 32 -9.26 7.57 7.91
CA LEU A 32 -8.93 6.25 8.43
C LEU A 32 -8.66 5.23 7.31
N LYS A 33 -9.00 5.59 6.07
CA LYS A 33 -8.94 4.71 4.90
C LYS A 33 -8.46 5.49 3.69
N TRP A 34 -7.68 4.83 2.85
CA TRP A 34 -7.31 5.33 1.53
C TRP A 34 -7.20 4.17 0.57
N ASN A 35 -7.55 4.39 -0.69
CA ASN A 35 -7.33 3.41 -1.74
C ASN A 35 -6.81 4.07 -3.01
N LYS A 36 -6.12 3.29 -3.83
CA LYS A 36 -5.70 3.68 -5.16
C LYS A 36 -5.76 2.50 -6.10
N GLN A 37 -6.33 2.73 -7.27
CA GLN A 37 -6.27 1.81 -8.40
C GLN A 37 -4.99 2.05 -9.18
N TYR A 38 -4.36 0.97 -9.59
CA TYR A 38 -3.17 1.00 -10.43
C TYR A 38 -3.50 0.40 -11.79
N ALA A 39 -3.13 1.10 -12.84
CA ALA A 39 -3.24 0.59 -14.21
C ALA A 39 -2.19 -0.50 -14.45
N ASN A 40 -0.96 -0.24 -13.99
CA ASN A 40 0.11 -1.22 -13.98
C ASN A 40 0.32 -1.77 -12.55
N PRO A 41 0.08 -3.07 -12.30
CA PRO A 41 0.32 -3.69 -10.99
C PRO A 41 1.76 -3.57 -10.48
N VAL A 42 2.74 -3.45 -11.39
CA VAL A 42 4.15 -3.29 -11.02
C VAL A 42 4.40 -1.99 -10.25
N GLU A 43 3.65 -0.92 -10.54
CA GLU A 43 3.78 0.37 -9.84
C GLU A 43 3.43 0.27 -8.34
N MET A 44 2.72 -0.78 -7.92
CA MET A 44 2.43 -0.98 -6.49
C MET A 44 3.65 -1.44 -5.70
N ALA A 45 4.66 -2.03 -6.36
CA ALA A 45 5.85 -2.52 -5.67
C ALA A 45 6.53 -1.42 -4.84
N GLU A 46 6.53 -0.18 -5.34
CA GLU A 46 7.14 0.97 -4.66
C GLU A 46 6.46 1.31 -3.33
N ILE A 47 5.12 1.39 -3.32
CA ILE A 47 4.37 1.70 -2.09
C ILE A 47 4.37 0.53 -1.10
N ILE A 48 4.38 -0.71 -1.60
CA ILE A 48 4.51 -1.92 -0.78
C ILE A 48 5.88 -1.94 -0.08
N GLY A 49 6.96 -1.72 -0.82
CA GLY A 49 8.32 -1.64 -0.26
C GLY A 49 8.44 -0.54 0.78
N THR A 50 7.98 0.68 0.44
CA THR A 50 8.05 1.82 1.37
C THR A 50 7.23 1.59 2.64
N TYR A 51 6.07 0.92 2.53
CA TYR A 51 5.26 0.55 3.68
C TYR A 51 5.99 -0.40 4.61
N ILE A 52 6.63 -1.43 4.07
CA ILE A 52 7.30 -2.46 4.86
C ILE A 52 8.57 -1.94 5.51
N ASP A 53 9.36 -1.15 4.79
CA ASP A 53 10.54 -0.46 5.33
C ASP A 53 10.22 0.45 6.52
N ASN A 54 8.94 0.85 6.68
CA ASN A 54 8.49 1.75 7.72
C ASN A 54 7.32 1.22 8.55
N ILE A 55 7.08 -0.10 8.55
CA ILE A 55 5.87 -0.67 9.15
C ILE A 55 5.74 -0.33 10.65
N ASP A 56 6.86 -0.27 11.37
CA ASP A 56 6.90 0.09 12.80
C ASP A 56 6.66 1.59 13.07
N ASN A 57 6.81 2.45 12.06
CA ASN A 57 6.68 3.91 12.20
C ASN A 57 5.23 4.41 12.08
N TYR A 58 4.32 3.52 11.68
CA TYR A 58 2.93 3.85 11.38
C TYR A 58 1.97 2.79 11.91
N SER A 59 0.86 3.24 12.51
CA SER A 59 -0.23 2.33 12.89
C SER A 59 -1.14 2.09 11.67
N LEU A 60 -0.65 1.32 10.69
CA LEU A 60 -1.32 1.10 9.39
C LEU A 60 -1.36 -0.37 9.00
N ASN A 61 -2.48 -0.77 8.40
CA ASN A 61 -2.63 -2.04 7.69
C ASN A 61 -2.74 -1.79 6.19
N MET A 62 -2.01 -2.57 5.39
CA MET A 62 -2.09 -2.53 3.92
C MET A 62 -2.69 -3.82 3.37
N TRP A 63 -3.68 -3.68 2.51
CA TRP A 63 -4.27 -4.77 1.74
C TRP A 63 -4.18 -4.47 0.26
N ILE A 64 -3.73 -5.44 -0.52
CA ILE A 64 -3.73 -5.34 -1.98
C ILE A 64 -4.75 -6.29 -2.58
N SER A 65 -5.26 -5.92 -3.75
CA SER A 65 -6.10 -6.79 -4.57
C SER A 65 -5.51 -6.84 -5.96
N LEU A 66 -5.21 -8.05 -6.45
CA LEU A 66 -4.68 -8.29 -7.79
C LEU A 66 -5.74 -8.81 -8.76
N ASP A 67 -6.79 -9.41 -8.22
CA ASP A 67 -7.95 -9.89 -8.95
C ASP A 67 -9.22 -9.55 -8.15
N LYS A 68 -10.36 -9.54 -8.85
CA LYS A 68 -11.66 -9.24 -8.25
C LYS A 68 -11.90 -10.19 -7.07
N ASP A 69 -12.28 -9.61 -5.94
CA ASP A 69 -12.64 -10.33 -4.70
C ASP A 69 -11.48 -11.11 -4.02
N ILE A 70 -10.24 -10.96 -4.51
CA ILE A 70 -9.04 -11.48 -3.86
C ILE A 70 -8.29 -10.34 -3.18
N TYR A 71 -8.08 -10.46 -1.87
CA TYR A 71 -7.35 -9.50 -1.06
C TYR A 71 -6.23 -10.20 -0.30
N LEU A 72 -5.03 -9.62 -0.34
CA LEU A 72 -3.85 -10.08 0.37
C LEU A 72 -3.46 -9.03 1.41
N HIS A 73 -3.34 -9.44 2.66
CA HIS A 73 -2.76 -8.60 3.71
C HIS A 73 -1.25 -8.56 3.54
N VAL A 74 -0.69 -7.37 3.39
CA VAL A 74 0.75 -7.17 3.23
C VAL A 74 1.40 -7.16 4.61
N THR A 75 2.44 -7.97 4.79
CA THR A 75 3.20 -8.14 6.03
C THR A 75 4.67 -8.30 5.70
N GLU A 76 5.55 -8.14 6.68
CA GLU A 76 6.99 -8.34 6.51
C GLU A 76 7.34 -9.75 5.98
N HIS A 77 6.48 -10.74 6.23
CA HIS A 77 6.69 -12.12 5.81
C HIS A 77 6.36 -12.41 4.35
N ASN A 78 5.54 -11.58 3.69
CA ASN A 78 5.06 -11.84 2.33
C ASN A 78 5.30 -10.70 1.34
N ALA A 79 5.81 -9.56 1.79
CA ALA A 79 6.04 -8.40 0.95
C ALA A 79 7.01 -8.70 -0.20
N ASP A 80 8.13 -9.37 0.09
CA ASP A 80 9.13 -9.75 -0.93
C ASP A 80 8.54 -10.70 -1.97
N ASP A 81 7.76 -11.69 -1.54
CA ASP A 81 7.09 -12.64 -2.43
C ASP A 81 6.04 -11.94 -3.31
N ILE A 82 5.29 -11.00 -2.74
CA ILE A 82 4.33 -10.17 -3.48
C ILE A 82 5.07 -9.34 -4.54
N ILE A 83 6.11 -8.60 -4.15
CA ILE A 83 6.88 -7.73 -5.06
C ILE A 83 7.49 -8.57 -6.18
N LYS A 84 8.11 -9.70 -5.84
CA LYS A 84 8.66 -10.65 -6.81
C LYS A 84 7.58 -11.14 -7.77
N TYR A 85 6.41 -11.55 -7.26
CA TYR A 85 5.29 -11.98 -8.11
C TYR A 85 4.83 -10.89 -9.08
N LEU A 86 4.76 -9.63 -8.64
CA LEU A 86 4.39 -8.51 -9.51
C LEU A 86 5.34 -8.41 -10.72
N TYR A 87 6.64 -8.49 -10.47
CA TYR A 87 7.65 -8.38 -11.51
C TYR A 87 7.77 -9.61 -12.40
N GLU A 88 7.50 -10.81 -11.88
CA GLU A 88 7.50 -12.05 -12.68
C GLU A 88 6.26 -12.15 -13.58
N ARG A 89 5.11 -11.63 -13.12
CA ARG A 89 3.82 -11.85 -13.79
C ARG A 89 3.44 -10.77 -14.79
N PHE A 90 3.84 -9.52 -14.56
CA PHE A 90 3.39 -8.38 -15.34
C PHE A 90 4.55 -7.78 -16.15
N PRO A 91 4.51 -7.84 -17.49
CA PRO A 91 5.54 -7.25 -18.34
C PRO A 91 5.51 -5.73 -18.25
N TYR A 92 6.71 -5.13 -18.26
CA TYR A 92 6.94 -3.68 -18.17
C TYR A 92 6.69 -2.95 -19.50
#